data_AF-A0A645E2L7-F1
#
_entry.id   AF-A0A645E2L7-F1
#
_cell.length_a   1.000
_cell.length_b   1.000
_cell.length_c   1.000
_cell.angle_alpha   90.00
_cell.angle_beta   90.00
_cell.angle_gamma   90.00
#
_symmetry.space_group_name_H-M   'P 1'
#
loop_
_entity.id
_entity.type
_entity.pdbx_description
1 polymer ?
#
loop_
_entity_poly.entity_id
_entity_poly.type
_entity_poly.pdbx_seq_one_letter_code
_entity_poly.pdbx_strand_id
1 'polypeptide(L)'
;MQKQGVTAKDLKKVEHESAMNAIDFAVQGMLASFALVLHDKWGWGQVRIKRLLDQVDEQFDSIDKELLSIDDVQKVVFDEIGIELK
;
A
#
# COMPACT_ATOMS: atom_id res chain seq x y z
N MET A 1 -22.62 30.47 21.73
CA MET A 1 -21.69 29.46 21.19
C MET A 1 -20.66 30.17 20.31
N GLN A 2 -19.42 30.28 20.79
CA GLN A 2 -18.33 30.88 20.03
C GLN A 2 -17.89 29.84 18.99
N LYS A 3 -18.02 30.14 17.70
CA LYS A 3 -17.45 29.26 16.65
C LYS A 3 -15.92 29.39 16.78
N GLN A 4 -15.25 28.35 17.28
CA GLN A 4 -13.80 28.27 17.15
C GLN A 4 -13.49 28.22 15.65
N GLY A 5 -12.79 29.24 15.15
CA GLY A 5 -12.35 29.27 13.76
C GLY A 5 -11.31 28.18 13.55
N VAL A 6 -11.51 27.35 12.53
CA VAL A 6 -10.50 26.37 12.07
C VAL A 6 -9.32 27.15 11.51
N THR A 7 -8.11 26.91 12.03
CA THR A 7 -6.92 27.57 11.51
C THR A 7 -6.40 26.87 10.25
N ALA A 8 -5.63 27.57 9.42
CA ALA A 8 -4.99 26.97 8.24
C ALA A 8 -4.07 25.77 8.60
N LYS A 9 -3.55 25.72 9.84
CA LYS A 9 -2.78 24.56 10.34
C LYS A 9 -3.68 23.37 10.61
N ASP A 10 -4.86 23.59 11.18
CA ASP A 10 -5.84 22.52 11.43
C ASP A 10 -6.34 21.94 10.10
N LEU A 11 -6.57 22.78 9.09
CA LEU A 11 -6.96 22.32 7.76
C LEU A 11 -5.89 21.43 7.11
N LYS A 12 -4.62 21.86 7.11
CA LYS A 12 -3.49 21.05 6.58
C LYS A 12 -3.33 19.72 7.30
N LYS A 13 -3.57 19.70 8.62
CA LYS A 13 -3.50 18.47 9.42
C LYS A 13 -4.61 17.50 9.00
N VAL A 14 -5.85 17.98 8.87
CA VAL A 14 -6.99 17.16 8.42
C VAL A 14 -6.77 16.64 7.00
N GLU A 15 -6.24 17.47 6.10
CA GLU A 15 -5.89 17.06 4.73
C GLU A 15 -4.85 15.93 4.72
N HIS A 16 -3.78 16.07 5.50
CA HIS A 16 -2.74 15.05 5.62
C HIS A 16 -3.27 13.75 6.23
N GLU A 17 -4.03 13.82 7.32
CA GLU A 17 -4.65 12.65 7.95
C GLU A 17 -5.62 11.96 6.99
N SER A 18 -6.41 12.72 6.22
CA SER A 18 -7.32 12.17 5.23
C SER A 18 -6.58 11.44 4.10
N ALA A 19 -5.46 12.00 3.65
CA ALA A 19 -4.62 11.36 2.64
C ALA A 19 -4.01 10.04 3.17
N MET A 20 -3.47 10.04 4.39
CA MET A 20 -2.93 8.83 5.02
C MET A 20 -4.00 7.74 5.20
N ASN A 21 -5.19 8.11 5.67
CA ASN A 21 -6.30 7.17 5.81
C ASN A 21 -6.72 6.55 4.47
N ALA A 22 -6.71 7.33 3.39
CA ALA A 22 -7.03 6.81 2.06
C ALA A 22 -5.96 5.83 1.56
N ILE A 23 -4.68 6.12 1.81
CA ILE A 23 -3.56 5.23 1.50
C ILE A 23 -3.69 3.93 2.30
N ASP A 24 -3.89 4.01 3.62
CA ASP A 24 -4.04 2.85 4.49
C ASP A 24 -5.21 1.96 4.04
N PHE A 25 -6.35 2.57 3.69
CA PHE A 25 -7.50 1.84 3.16
C PHE A 25 -7.16 1.09 1.87
N ALA A 26 -6.48 1.74 0.93
CA ALA A 26 -6.11 1.14 -0.34
C ALA A 26 -5.12 -0.01 -0.17
N VAL A 27 -4.07 0.17 0.64
CA VAL A 27 -3.04 -0.85 0.90
C VAL A 27 -3.65 -2.05 1.61
N GLN A 28 -4.39 -1.83 2.71
CA GLN A 28 -5.01 -2.92 3.45
C GLN A 28 -6.05 -3.67 2.61
N GLY A 29 -6.86 -2.94 1.83
CA GLY A 29 -7.84 -3.53 0.92
C GLY A 29 -7.21 -4.41 -0.15
N MET A 30 -6.09 -3.97 -0.73
CA MET A 30 -5.36 -4.74 -1.74
C MET A 30 -4.73 -6.02 -1.16
N LEU A 31 -4.04 -5.91 -0.02
CA LEU A 31 -3.40 -7.07 0.64
C LEU A 31 -4.44 -8.10 1.08
N ALA A 32 -5.56 -7.66 1.66
CA ALA A 32 -6.66 -8.54 2.05
C ALA A 32 -7.27 -9.25 0.82
N SER A 33 -7.47 -8.52 -0.27
CA SER A 33 -7.99 -9.07 -1.53
C SER A 33 -7.05 -10.13 -2.12
N PHE A 34 -5.74 -9.87 -2.15
CA PHE A 34 -4.76 -10.86 -2.60
C PHE A 34 -4.70 -12.08 -1.70
N ALA A 35 -4.70 -11.92 -0.38
CA ALA A 35 -4.70 -13.05 0.55
C ALA A 35 -5.91 -13.97 0.32
N LEU A 36 -7.10 -13.39 0.13
CA LEU A 36 -8.32 -14.16 -0.18
C LEU A 36 -8.26 -14.83 -1.54
N VAL A 37 -7.83 -14.12 -2.60
CA VAL A 37 -7.71 -14.72 -3.94
C VAL A 37 -6.70 -15.87 -3.94
N LEU A 38 -5.54 -15.70 -3.31
CA LEU A 38 -4.51 -16.74 -3.22
C LEU A 38 -5.00 -17.96 -2.42
N HIS A 39 -5.76 -17.73 -1.34
CA HIS A 39 -6.38 -18.81 -0.59
C HIS A 39 -7.44 -19.54 -1.43
N ASP A 40 -8.45 -18.82 -1.91
CA ASP A 40 -9.67 -19.41 -2.47
C ASP A 40 -9.51 -19.89 -3.91
N LYS A 41 -8.67 -19.22 -4.71
CA LYS A 41 -8.49 -19.54 -6.14
C LYS A 41 -7.21 -20.32 -6.42
N TRP A 42 -6.17 -20.12 -5.61
CA TRP A 42 -4.87 -20.76 -5.81
C TRP A 42 -4.56 -21.83 -4.77
N GLY A 43 -5.43 -22.02 -3.76
CA GLY A 43 -5.30 -23.07 -2.75
C GLY A 43 -4.12 -22.86 -1.79
N TRP A 44 -3.64 -21.62 -1.65
CA TRP A 44 -2.53 -21.34 -0.75
C TRP A 44 -2.99 -21.41 0.71
N GLY A 45 -2.31 -22.22 1.51
CA GLY A 45 -2.47 -22.21 2.96
C GLY A 45 -1.76 -21.03 3.63
N GLN A 46 -2.07 -20.82 4.91
CA GLN A 46 -1.55 -19.73 5.74
C GLN A 46 -0.03 -19.49 5.62
N VAL A 47 0.78 -20.55 5.60
CA VAL A 47 2.25 -20.43 5.56
C VAL A 47 2.73 -19.72 4.28
N ARG A 48 2.13 -20.04 3.13
CA ARG A 48 2.52 -19.43 1.85
C ARG A 48 2.05 -17.98 1.77
N ILE A 49 0.84 -17.71 2.25
CA ILE A 49 0.29 -16.35 2.29
C ILE A 49 1.13 -15.46 3.21
N LYS A 50 1.44 -15.92 4.43
CA LYS A 50 2.28 -15.16 5.36
C LYS A 50 3.65 -14.85 4.75
N ARG A 51 4.29 -15.85 4.13
CA ARG A 51 5.60 -15.64 3.50
C ARG A 51 5.54 -14.59 2.39
N LEU A 52 4.50 -14.58 1.58
CA LEU A 52 4.31 -13.55 0.55
C LEU A 52 4.15 -12.17 1.18
N LEU A 53 3.31 -12.03 2.21
CA LEU A 53 3.09 -10.75 2.89
C LEU A 53 4.38 -10.23 3.51
N ASP A 54 5.15 -11.09 4.19
CA ASP A 54 6.46 -10.72 4.76
C ASP A 54 7.42 -10.21 3.66
N GLN A 55 7.44 -10.86 2.48
CA GLN A 55 8.28 -10.43 1.34
C GLN A 55 7.82 -9.11 0.71
N VAL A 56 6.52 -8.86 0.66
CA VAL A 56 5.96 -7.58 0.19
C VAL A 56 6.33 -6.46 1.17
N ASP A 57 6.22 -6.71 2.47
CA ASP A 57 6.64 -5.74 3.51
C ASP A 57 8.13 -5.41 3.39
N GLU A 58 9.01 -6.41 3.18
CA GLU A 58 10.45 -6.18 2.94
C GLU A 58 10.72 -5.32 1.69
N GLN A 59 9.91 -5.48 0.63
CA GLN A 59 10.02 -4.66 -0.57
C GLN A 59 9.59 -3.21 -0.31
N PHE A 60 8.51 -3.00 0.45
CA PHE A 60 8.07 -1.66 0.84
C PHE A 60 9.06 -0.98 1.79
N ASP A 61 9.66 -1.72 2.72
CA ASP A 61 10.75 -1.24 3.57
C ASP A 61 11.94 -0.72 2.76
N SER A 62 12.23 -1.34 1.62
CA SER A 62 13.29 -0.89 0.71
C SER A 62 12.91 0.40 -0.01
N ILE A 63 11.63 0.57 -0.35
CA ILE A 63 11.10 1.81 -0.95
C ILE A 63 11.14 2.96 0.07
N ASP A 64 10.69 2.72 1.31
CA ASP A 64 10.66 3.71 2.39
C ASP A 64 12.06 4.21 2.76
N LYS A 65 13.07 3.35 2.66
CA LYS A 65 14.49 3.71 2.85
C LYS A 65 15.11 4.46 1.65
N GLU A 66 14.28 4.91 0.71
CA GLU A 66 14.67 5.59 -0.55
C GLU A 66 15.64 4.78 -1.42
N LEU A 67 15.72 3.46 -1.25
CA LEU A 67 16.58 2.62 -2.08
C LEU A 67 15.99 2.43 -3.48
N LEU A 68 14.67 2.55 -3.62
CA LEU A 68 13.89 2.39 -4.86
C LEU A 68 12.63 3.28 -4.81
N SER A 69 12.18 3.81 -5.94
CA SER A 69 10.86 4.45 -6.06
C SER A 69 9.78 3.45 -6.51
N ILE A 70 8.49 3.79 -6.33
CA ILE A 70 7.37 2.99 -6.86
C ILE A 70 7.46 2.87 -8.39
N ASP A 71 7.86 3.93 -9.07
CA ASP A 71 8.03 3.95 -10.53
C ASP A 71 9.14 2.98 -10.97
N ASP A 72 10.24 2.88 -10.21
CA ASP A 72 11.30 1.91 -10.48
C ASP A 72 10.79 0.48 -10.36
N VAL A 73 9.98 0.20 -9.33
CA VAL A 73 9.36 -1.13 -9.15
C VAL A 73 8.40 -1.45 -10.29
N GLN A 74 7.55 -0.49 -10.71
CA GLN A 74 6.65 -0.69 -11.85
C GLN A 74 7.42 -0.93 -13.14
N LYS A 75 8.52 -0.21 -13.36
CA LYS A 75 9.38 -0.42 -14.51
C LYS A 75 10.01 -1.82 -14.50
N VAL A 76 10.51 -2.29 -13.35
CA VAL A 76 11.05 -3.65 -13.22
C VAL A 76 9.98 -4.70 -13.53
N VAL A 77 8.75 -4.51 -13.04
CA VAL A 77 7.63 -5.41 -13.37
C VAL A 77 7.36 -5.44 -14.88
N PHE A 78 7.41 -4.29 -15.56
CA PHE A 78 7.25 -4.25 -17.01
C PHE A 78 8.43 -4.91 -17.74
N ASP A 79 9.66 -4.53 -17.41
CA ASP A 79 10.87 -4.97 -18.09
C ASP A 79 11.13 -6.48 -17.90
N GLU A 80 10.86 -7.04 -16.70
CA GLU A 80 11.15 -8.45 -16.38
C GLU A 80 9.96 -9.39 -16.55
N ILE A 81 8.75 -8.92 -16.21
CA ILE A 81 7.54 -9.76 -16.17
C ILE A 81 6.63 -9.48 -17.37
N GLY A 82 6.78 -8.32 -18.03
CA GLY A 82 5.98 -7.93 -19.19
C GLY A 82 4.55 -7.51 -18.82
N ILE A 83 4.30 -7.14 -17.56
CA ILE A 83 2.99 -6.71 -17.07
C ILE A 83 3.03 -5.21 -16.78
N GLU A 84 2.02 -4.48 -17.26
CA GLU A 84 1.83 -3.06 -16.95
C GLU A 84 0.81 -2.93 -15.80
N LEU A 85 1.23 -2.33 -14.68
CA LEU A 85 0.38 -2.06 -13.53
C LEU A 85 -0.30 -0.69 -13.73
N LYS A 86 -1.60 -0.61 -13.42
CA LYS A 86 -2.44 0.59 -13.60
C LYS A 86 -2.81 1.21 -12.26
#